data_AF-A0A5P2BXX6-F1
#
_entry.id   AF-A0A5P2BXX6-F1
#
_cell.length_a   1.000
_cell.length_b   1.000
_cell.length_c   1.000
_cell.angle_alpha   90.00
_cell.angle_beta   90.00
_cell.angle_gamma   90.00
#
_symmetry.space_group_name_H-M   'P 1'
#
loop_
_entity.id
_entity.type
_entity.pdbx_description
1 polymer ?
#
loop_
_entity_poly.entity_id
_entity_poly.type
_entity_poly.pdbx_seq_one_letter_code
_entity_poly.pdbx_strand_id
1 'polypeptide(L)'
;MRTLQKTRFALRAAVLCALPTAVALGGVTPAQAADSVTVLRLTAAAGEPSVQVRYRCDALTGLDSVQVGVSDTQGGGVFQGTAAAVCDGTSHVVRVRTSRAAGPPLVRGHECVVSASLGMASLGMFAPAVSSGATKTAR
;
A
#
# COMPACT_ATOMS: atom_id res chain seq x y z
N MET A 1 28.72 -53.86 -40.18
CA MET A 1 28.66 -53.82 -38.70
C MET A 1 27.74 -52.69 -38.29
N ARG A 2 26.67 -53.02 -37.52
CA ARG A 2 25.80 -52.12 -36.71
C ARG A 2 25.01 -51.04 -37.47
N THR A 3 23.70 -50.83 -37.36
CA THR A 3 22.52 -51.52 -36.77
C THR A 3 21.36 -50.51 -36.93
N LEU A 4 20.14 -50.97 -37.24
CA LEU A 4 18.85 -50.40 -36.76
C LEU A 4 18.49 -48.98 -37.31
N GLN A 5 17.25 -48.56 -37.56
CA GLN A 5 15.92 -49.11 -37.32
C GLN A 5 14.85 -48.17 -37.93
N LYS A 6 13.72 -48.79 -38.33
CA LYS A 6 12.33 -48.39 -38.02
C LYS A 6 11.79 -47.02 -38.50
N THR A 7 10.90 -47.04 -39.51
CA THR A 7 9.42 -47.07 -39.43
C THR A 7 8.79 -45.71 -39.13
N ARG A 8 8.08 -45.10 -40.10
CA ARG A 8 6.61 -45.18 -40.38
C ARG A 8 5.78 -44.18 -39.56
N PHE A 9 4.60 -43.88 -40.13
CA PHE A 9 3.42 -43.18 -39.61
C PHE A 9 3.38 -41.68 -39.92
N ALA A 10 2.69 -41.23 -40.97
CA ALA A 10 1.27 -41.36 -41.33
C ALA A 10 0.32 -40.61 -40.39
N LEU A 11 -0.39 -39.64 -40.99
CA LEU A 11 -1.79 -39.27 -40.78
C LEU A 11 -2.23 -38.83 -39.38
N ARG A 12 -2.80 -37.62 -39.28
CA ARG A 12 -4.26 -37.46 -39.13
C ARG A 12 -4.72 -36.01 -39.19
N ALA A 13 -5.83 -35.86 -39.90
CA ALA A 13 -6.62 -34.66 -40.06
C ALA A 13 -7.57 -34.42 -38.88
N ALA A 14 -8.21 -33.24 -38.96
CA ALA A 14 -9.44 -32.79 -38.29
C ALA A 14 -9.28 -32.25 -36.87
N VAL A 15 -9.83 -31.04 -36.64
CA VAL A 15 -11.19 -30.86 -36.10
C VAL A 15 -11.48 -29.35 -36.01
N LEU A 16 -12.56 -28.90 -36.66
CA LEU A 16 -13.27 -27.66 -36.36
C LEU A 16 -13.81 -27.73 -34.93
N CYS A 17 -13.71 -26.67 -34.13
CA CYS A 17 -14.85 -26.07 -33.42
C CYS A 17 -14.43 -25.06 -32.34
N ALA A 18 -15.30 -24.05 -32.21
CA ALA A 18 -15.67 -23.34 -30.99
C ALA A 18 -14.75 -22.22 -30.47
N LEU A 19 -15.36 -21.03 -30.49
CA LEU A 19 -15.09 -19.83 -29.72
C LEU A 19 -14.48 -20.09 -28.33
N PRO A 20 -13.74 -19.09 -27.82
CA PRO A 20 -14.32 -18.34 -26.74
C PRO A 20 -14.60 -16.90 -27.18
N THR A 21 -15.88 -16.55 -27.18
CA THR A 21 -16.33 -15.23 -26.78
C THR A 21 -15.63 -14.95 -25.47
N ALA A 22 -14.53 -14.19 -25.54
CA ALA A 22 -14.08 -13.44 -24.39
C ALA A 22 -15.23 -12.48 -24.09
N VAL A 23 -16.14 -12.93 -23.22
CA VAL A 23 -16.92 -12.02 -22.40
C VAL A 23 -15.86 -11.22 -21.67
N ALA A 24 -15.54 -10.05 -22.22
CA ALA A 24 -15.04 -8.96 -21.42
C ALA A 24 -16.17 -8.70 -20.44
N LEU A 25 -16.13 -9.41 -19.30
CA LEU A 25 -16.75 -8.92 -18.09
C LEU A 25 -16.24 -7.50 -18.00
N GLY A 26 -17.16 -6.55 -18.21
CA GLY A 26 -16.97 -5.17 -17.83
C GLY A 26 -16.74 -5.16 -16.33
N GLY A 27 -15.53 -5.52 -15.91
CA GLY A 27 -14.90 -4.85 -14.81
C GLY A 27 -14.82 -3.41 -15.28
N VAL A 28 -15.81 -2.63 -14.88
CA VAL A 28 -15.53 -1.30 -14.39
C VAL A 28 -14.40 -1.48 -13.38
N THR A 29 -13.15 -1.48 -13.84
CA THR A 29 -12.12 -0.87 -13.05
C THR A 29 -12.66 0.54 -12.87
N PRO A 30 -13.11 0.97 -11.67
CA PRO A 30 -13.25 2.40 -11.48
C PRO A 30 -11.91 2.95 -11.91
N ALA A 31 -11.93 3.90 -12.84
CA ALA A 31 -10.73 4.55 -13.32
C ALA A 31 -9.88 4.84 -12.08
N GLN A 32 -8.74 4.15 -11.99
CA GLN A 32 -7.81 4.27 -10.87
C GLN A 32 -7.21 5.66 -10.98
N ALA A 33 -7.99 6.67 -10.59
CA ALA A 33 -7.54 8.03 -10.39
C ALA A 33 -6.72 8.04 -9.09
N ALA A 34 -5.60 7.33 -9.14
CA ALA A 34 -4.44 7.48 -8.29
C ALA A 34 -4.75 7.66 -6.80
N ASP A 35 -5.28 6.60 -6.16
CA ASP A 35 -5.12 6.47 -4.72
C ASP A 35 -3.63 6.39 -4.43
N SER A 36 -3.09 7.48 -3.89
CA SER A 36 -1.67 7.61 -3.62
C SER A 36 -1.48 8.05 -2.19
N VAL A 37 -0.45 7.52 -1.56
CA VAL A 37 -0.03 7.90 -0.22
C VAL A 37 1.49 8.01 -0.22
N THR A 38 2.01 9.03 0.43
CA THR A 38 3.45 9.30 0.46
C THR A 38 3.83 9.96 1.77
N VAL A 39 4.86 9.42 2.42
CA VAL A 39 5.44 10.02 3.62
C VAL A 39 6.36 11.19 3.25
N LEU A 40 5.97 12.40 3.67
CA LEU A 40 6.77 13.61 3.43
C LEU A 40 7.85 13.80 4.48
N ARG A 41 7.46 13.81 5.76
CA ARG A 41 8.34 14.18 6.89
C ARG A 41 7.94 13.47 8.16
N LEU A 42 8.94 13.08 8.95
CA LEU A 42 8.81 12.72 10.37
C LEU A 42 9.36 13.86 11.23
N THR A 43 8.59 14.28 12.23
CA THR A 43 9.00 15.31 13.19
C THR A 43 8.98 14.69 14.59
N ALA A 44 10.10 14.72 15.28
CA ALA A 44 10.17 14.39 16.70
C ALA A 44 9.69 15.61 17.50
N ALA A 45 8.63 15.44 18.27
CA ALA A 45 8.29 16.35 19.36
C ALA A 45 8.46 15.60 20.69
N ALA A 46 8.63 16.35 21.78
CA ALA A 46 8.76 15.76 23.11
C ALA A 46 7.50 14.96 23.46
N GLY A 47 7.59 13.63 23.37
CA GLY A 47 6.53 12.69 23.75
C GLY A 47 5.63 12.20 22.60
N GLU A 48 5.34 13.03 21.60
CA GLU A 48 4.43 12.68 20.49
C GLU A 48 5.04 13.03 19.13
N PRO A 49 5.69 12.08 18.43
CA PRO A 49 6.10 12.31 17.06
C PRO A 49 4.90 12.64 16.16
N SER A 50 5.17 13.33 15.06
CA SER A 50 4.16 13.54 14.02
C SER A 50 4.72 13.29 12.63
N VAL A 51 3.87 12.70 11.78
CA VAL A 51 4.20 12.38 10.40
C VAL A 51 3.32 13.19 9.46
N GLN A 52 3.94 13.87 8.51
CA GLN A 52 3.23 14.50 7.40
C GLN A 52 3.10 13.51 6.26
N VAL A 53 1.86 13.22 5.90
CA VAL A 53 1.50 12.30 4.82
C VAL A 53 0.78 13.10 3.74
N ARG A 54 1.24 12.99 2.50
CA ARG A 54 0.49 13.43 1.33
C ARG A 54 -0.32 12.26 0.81
N TYR A 55 -1.59 12.48 0.54
CA TYR A 55 -2.43 11.48 -0.09
C TYR A 55 -3.35 12.12 -1.13
N ARG A 56 -3.94 11.26 -1.96
CA ARG A 56 -5.03 11.58 -2.88
C ARG A 56 -5.94 10.36 -2.89
N CYS A 57 -7.23 10.59 -2.82
CA CYS A 57 -8.25 9.55 -2.97
C CYS A 57 -9.54 10.12 -3.52
N ASP A 58 -10.29 9.27 -4.23
CA ASP A 58 -11.59 9.61 -4.78
C ASP A 58 -12.72 9.34 -3.77
N ALA A 59 -13.75 10.19 -3.76
CA ALA A 59 -14.89 10.08 -2.83
C ALA A 59 -15.61 8.72 -2.91
N LEU A 60 -15.61 8.08 -4.09
CA LEU A 60 -16.29 6.82 -4.32
C LEU A 60 -15.54 5.60 -3.75
N THR A 61 -14.30 5.79 -3.29
CA THR A 61 -13.49 4.70 -2.72
C THR A 61 -13.93 4.29 -1.31
N GLY A 62 -14.67 5.16 -0.61
CA GLY A 62 -15.07 4.94 0.78
C GLY A 62 -13.92 5.01 1.80
N LEU A 63 -12.72 5.40 1.37
CA LEU A 63 -11.57 5.58 2.26
C LEU A 63 -11.78 6.79 3.16
N ASP A 64 -11.51 6.64 4.45
CA ASP A 64 -11.87 7.63 5.47
C ASP A 64 -10.75 7.87 6.49
N SER A 65 -9.64 7.12 6.40
CA SER A 65 -8.61 7.13 7.43
C SER A 65 -7.20 6.96 6.86
N VAL A 66 -6.28 7.75 7.39
CA VAL A 66 -4.83 7.61 7.19
C VAL A 66 -4.24 7.05 8.48
N GLN A 67 -3.59 5.90 8.40
CA GLN A 67 -2.81 5.33 9.48
C GLN A 67 -1.32 5.46 9.22
N VAL A 68 -0.56 5.64 10.29
CA VAL A 68 0.89 5.76 10.24
C VAL A 68 1.51 4.87 11.31
N GLY A 69 2.58 4.17 10.93
CA GLY A 69 3.52 3.52 11.83
C GLY A 69 4.90 4.18 11.75
N VAL A 70 5.57 4.31 12.88
CA VAL A 70 6.97 4.76 12.96
C VAL A 70 7.74 3.77 13.81
N SER A 71 8.84 3.26 13.28
CA SER A 71 9.78 2.41 14.01
C SER A 71 11.16 3.04 14.00
N ASP A 72 11.66 3.42 15.17
CA ASP A 72 13.02 3.91 15.35
C ASP A 72 14.01 2.74 15.18
N THR A 73 14.88 2.82 14.18
CA THR A 73 15.80 1.74 13.83
C THR A 73 17.02 1.68 14.76
N GLN A 74 17.23 2.71 15.57
CA GLN A 74 18.38 2.84 16.47
C GLN A 74 17.96 2.66 17.93
N GLY A 75 16.86 3.30 18.32
CA GLY A 75 16.31 3.23 19.68
C GLY A 75 15.28 2.11 19.89
N GLY A 76 14.69 1.56 18.84
CA GLY A 76 13.68 0.49 18.94
C GLY A 76 12.29 0.94 19.41
N GLY A 77 12.04 2.25 19.49
CA GLY A 77 10.71 2.81 19.78
C GLY A 77 9.74 2.59 18.63
N VAL A 78 8.49 2.22 18.95
CA VAL A 78 7.41 2.01 17.98
C VAL A 78 6.26 2.94 18.30
N PHE A 79 5.77 3.65 17.27
CA PHE A 79 4.70 4.64 17.39
C PHE A 79 3.64 4.40 16.32
N GLN A 80 2.39 4.69 16.65
CA GLN A 80 1.26 4.56 15.74
C GLN A 80 0.34 5.76 15.87
N GLY A 81 -0.34 6.10 14.78
CA GLY A 81 -1.31 7.18 14.78
C GLY A 81 -2.30 7.04 13.64
N THR A 82 -3.47 7.65 13.84
CA THR A 82 -4.55 7.66 12.84
C THR A 82 -5.07 9.08 12.71
N ALA A 83 -5.40 9.49 11.49
CA ALA A 83 -6.12 10.72 11.20
C ALA A 83 -7.25 10.44 10.21
N ALA A 84 -8.29 11.27 10.25
CA ALA A 84 -9.34 11.22 9.24
C ALA A 84 -8.77 11.63 7.87
N ALA A 85 -9.25 10.97 6.81
CA ALA A 85 -8.97 11.30 5.43
C ALA A 85 -10.18 12.02 4.80
N VAL A 86 -9.90 12.94 3.88
CA VAL A 86 -10.91 13.54 3.01
C VAL A 86 -10.65 13.06 1.59
N CYS A 87 -11.60 12.33 1.03
CA CYS A 87 -11.52 11.84 -0.34
C CYS A 87 -12.46 12.65 -1.22
N ASP A 88 -11.91 13.64 -1.91
CA ASP A 88 -12.60 14.54 -2.84
C ASP A 88 -11.97 14.55 -4.23
N GLY A 89 -11.07 13.60 -4.51
CA GLY A 89 -10.31 13.50 -5.76
C GLY A 89 -9.13 14.46 -5.84
N THR A 90 -8.86 15.29 -4.82
CA THR A 90 -7.72 16.22 -4.76
C THR A 90 -6.60 15.74 -3.84
N SER A 91 -5.43 16.38 -3.92
CA SER A 91 -4.30 16.00 -3.06
C SER A 91 -4.34 16.75 -1.74
N HIS A 92 -4.27 16.00 -0.64
CA HIS A 92 -4.27 16.50 0.72
C HIS A 92 -2.96 16.22 1.43
N VAL A 93 -2.61 17.06 2.39
CA VAL A 93 -1.51 16.81 3.33
C VAL A 93 -2.07 16.81 4.74
N VAL A 94 -1.93 15.69 5.43
CA VAL A 94 -2.35 15.54 6.83
C VAL A 94 -1.14 15.35 7.73
N ARG A 95 -1.21 15.94 8.92
CA ARG A 95 -0.27 15.66 10.00
C ARG A 95 -0.90 14.65 10.95
N VAL A 96 -0.37 13.44 10.95
CA VAL A 96 -0.78 12.37 11.87
C VAL A 96 0.08 12.47 13.11
N ARG A 97 -0.53 12.72 14.27
CA ARG A 97 0.16 12.58 15.56
C ARG A 97 0.23 11.11 15.90
N THR A 98 1.40 10.66 16.30
CA THR A 98 1.62 9.28 16.69
C THR A 98 1.82 9.20 18.20
N SER A 99 1.19 8.22 18.83
CA SER A 99 1.44 7.85 20.21
C SER A 99 2.35 6.64 20.26
N ARG A 100 3.04 6.49 21.40
CA ARG A 100 3.97 5.39 21.63
C ARG A 100 3.19 4.09 21.84
N ALA A 101 3.48 3.09 21.02
CA ALA A 101 2.95 1.74 21.17
C ALA A 101 3.91 0.84 21.97
N ALA A 102 5.23 0.98 21.77
CA ALA A 102 6.24 0.18 22.47
C ALA A 102 7.63 0.85 22.44
N GLY A 103 8.58 0.29 23.20
CA GLY A 103 10.00 0.65 23.17
C GLY A 103 10.33 2.04 23.75
N PRO A 104 11.58 2.53 23.65
CA PRO A 104 12.06 3.86 24.10
C PRO A 104 11.37 5.06 23.42
N PRO A 105 11.48 6.29 23.96
CA PRO A 105 10.92 7.48 23.30
C PRO A 105 11.75 7.81 22.06
N LEU A 106 11.12 8.42 21.05
CA LEU A 106 11.79 8.76 19.81
C LEU A 106 12.83 9.87 20.06
N VAL A 107 14.06 9.64 19.61
CA VAL A 107 15.15 10.62 19.74
C VAL A 107 15.33 11.37 18.42
N ARG A 108 15.45 12.70 18.50
CA ARG A 108 15.76 13.53 17.33
C ARG A 108 17.11 13.12 16.74
N GLY A 109 17.17 13.02 15.42
CA GLY A 109 18.36 12.61 14.67
C GLY A 109 18.40 11.11 14.35
N HIS A 110 17.58 10.29 15.01
CA HIS A 110 17.50 8.87 14.68
C HIS A 110 16.86 8.65 13.31
N GLU A 111 17.30 7.62 12.60
CA GLU A 111 16.61 7.12 11.44
C GLU A 111 15.41 6.27 11.86
N CYS A 112 14.31 6.42 11.14
CA CYS A 112 13.09 5.68 11.41
C CYS A 112 12.51 5.15 10.11
N VAL A 113 11.99 3.93 10.16
CA VAL A 113 11.11 3.42 9.10
C VAL A 113 9.71 3.94 9.38
N VAL A 114 9.15 4.66 8.42
CA VAL A 114 7.79 5.21 8.50
C VAL A 114 6.93 4.52 7.46
N SER A 115 5.81 3.94 7.91
CA SER A 115 4.75 3.45 7.04
C SER A 115 3.55 4.38 7.11
N ALA A 116 2.89 4.60 5.99
CA ALA A 116 1.62 5.29 5.91
C ALA A 116 0.67 4.53 5.01
N SER A 117 -0.57 4.35 5.45
CA SER A 117 -1.62 3.67 4.70
C SER A 117 -2.90 4.49 4.71
N LEU A 118 -3.58 4.50 3.57
CA LEU A 118 -4.93 5.03 3.43
C LEU A 118 -5.89 3.84 3.33
N GLY A 119 -6.98 3.90 4.09
CA GLY A 119 -7.86 2.75 4.29
C GLY A 119 -9.23 3.15 4.81
N MET A 120 -10.03 2.13 5.09
CA MET A 120 -11.30 2.26 5.82
C MET A 120 -11.09 1.89 7.29
N ALA A 121 -11.56 2.74 8.20
CA ALA A 121 -11.59 2.48 9.63
C ALA A 121 -13.01 2.15 10.07
N SER A 122 -13.28 0.86 10.32
CA SER A 122 -14.59 0.39 10.77
C SER A 122 -14.46 -0.39 12.08
N LEU A 123 -15.18 0.03 13.12
CA LEU A 123 -15.28 -0.70 14.40
C LEU A 123 -13.90 -1.08 15.00
N GLY A 124 -12.92 -0.18 14.88
CA GLY A 124 -11.56 -0.40 15.40
C GLY A 124 -10.67 -1.30 14.53
N MET A 125 -11.18 -1.84 13.42
CA MET A 125 -10.38 -2.50 12.40
C MET A 125 -10.04 -1.52 11.27
N PHE A 126 -8.83 -1.65 10.74
CA PHE A 126 -8.36 -0.87 9.61
C PHE A 126 -7.97 -1.76 8.45
N ALA A 127 -8.58 -1.50 7.30
CA ALA A 127 -8.29 -2.19 6.06
C ALA A 127 -7.50 -1.24 5.13
N PRO A 128 -6.18 -1.42 4.96
CA PRO A 128 -5.40 -0.60 4.04
C PRO A 128 -5.79 -0.89 2.59
N ALA A 129 -6.09 0.15 1.83
CA ALA A 129 -6.28 0.06 0.38
C ALA A 129 -4.98 0.40 -0.37
N VAL A 130 -4.23 1.39 0.13
CA VAL A 130 -2.92 1.78 -0.41
C VAL A 130 -1.95 2.06 0.74
N SER A 131 -0.69 1.71 0.55
CA SER A 131 0.36 1.93 1.54
C SER A 131 1.65 2.43 0.91
N SER A 132 2.44 3.14 1.71
CA SER A 132 3.79 3.61 1.37
C SER A 132 4.71 3.46 2.57
N GLY A 133 5.98 3.19 2.29
CA GLY A 133 7.04 3.15 3.29
C GLY A 133 8.16 4.12 2.91
N ALA A 134 8.79 4.74 3.90
CA ALA A 134 9.98 5.55 3.70
C ALA A 134 10.87 5.56 4.96
N THR A 135 12.18 5.57 4.76
CA THR A 135 13.12 5.91 5.84
C THR A 135 13.17 7.42 5.99
N LYS A 136 13.01 7.92 7.22
CA LYS A 136 13.06 9.36 7.54
C LYS A 136 13.87 9.56 8.81
N THR A 137 14.73 10.58 8.79
CA THR A 137 15.36 11.09 10.01
C THR A 137 14.33 11.84 10.84
N ALA A 138 14.26 11.55 12.13
CA ALA A 138 13.42 12.26 13.09
C ALA A 138 13.95 13.69 13.31
N ARG A 139 13.28 14.71 12.74
CA ARG A 139 13.70 16.11 12.83
C ARG A 139 12.99 16.89 13.90
#